data_AF-G3MKS0-F1
#
_entry.id   AF-G3MKS0-F1
#
_cell.length_a   1.000
_cell.length_b   1.000
_cell.length_c   1.000
_cell.angle_alpha   90.00
_cell.angle_beta   90.00
_cell.angle_gamma   90.00
#
_symmetry.space_group_name_H-M   'P 1'
#
loop_
_entity.id
_entity.type
_entity.pdbx_description
1 polymer ?
#
loop_
_entity_poly.entity_id
_entity_poly.type
_entity_poly.pdbx_seq_one_letter_code
_entity_poly.pdbx_strand_id
1 'polypeptide(L)'
;MSTTAPAPKKAKKAEGSAASGDGDESRDYDAETQKALEEIDACQNEIDALNEKASEEILKVEQKYNKLRKPFFEKRNDLIKKIPNFWVTAFVNHPQISAILDEEEEESLHFLSKLEVEEFEDIKSGYRIKFYFDENPYFENDVLIKEFHLGSSGDPASQSTPIKWKEDMDLTKRHKQRQSQMKSSRKRAHEQPRTFFNWFTDHGDASADDIAEVIKDDMWPNPLQYFLVPDIEVENGLEGDEDESDEEEGGDAVVVVEEEGEGDDDDEDEEGDDDGGDLEGEGGDGDD
;
A
#
# COMPACT_ATOMS: atom_id res chain seq x y z
N MET A 1 -7.11 -2.35 -7.17
CA MET A 1 -7.98 -1.45 -7.98
C MET A 1 -9.10 -0.99 -7.07
N SER A 2 -8.95 0.20 -6.49
CA SER A 2 -9.89 0.75 -5.51
C SER A 2 -10.82 1.73 -6.23
N THR A 3 -12.07 1.35 -6.45
CA THR A 3 -13.12 2.27 -6.91
C THR A 3 -13.92 2.70 -5.70
N THR A 4 -13.46 3.74 -5.01
CA THR A 4 -14.19 4.41 -3.94
C THR A 4 -15.32 5.23 -4.55
N ALA A 5 -16.56 4.75 -4.40
CA ALA A 5 -17.75 5.56 -4.65
C ALA A 5 -17.89 6.62 -3.54
N PRO A 6 -18.24 7.87 -3.86
CA PRO A 6 -18.34 8.93 -2.86
C PRO A 6 -19.60 8.77 -1.99
N ALA A 7 -19.43 8.88 -0.67
CA ALA A 7 -20.53 8.87 0.29
C ALA A 7 -21.45 10.11 0.16
N PRO A 8 -22.77 9.99 0.41
CA PRO A 8 -23.70 11.09 0.24
C PRO A 8 -23.54 12.13 1.35
N LYS A 9 -23.34 13.40 0.97
CA LYS A 9 -23.27 14.54 1.89
C LYS A 9 -24.67 14.82 2.49
N LYS A 10 -24.82 14.66 3.81
CA LYS A 10 -25.97 15.19 4.56
C LYS A 10 -25.99 16.72 4.47
N ALA A 11 -27.06 17.27 3.91
CA ALA A 11 -27.30 18.71 3.82
C ALA A 11 -27.50 19.33 5.22
N LYS A 12 -26.73 20.38 5.51
CA LYS A 12 -26.75 21.12 6.78
C LYS A 12 -27.90 22.12 6.76
N LYS A 13 -28.82 22.02 7.73
CA LYS A 13 -29.92 22.98 7.94
C LYS A 13 -29.36 24.31 8.43
N ALA A 14 -29.52 25.39 7.66
CA ALA A 14 -29.15 26.75 8.06
C ALA A 14 -30.31 27.42 8.80
N GLU A 15 -30.05 27.95 10.00
CA GLU A 15 -30.98 28.79 10.76
C GLU A 15 -31.04 30.21 10.19
N GLY A 16 -32.23 30.79 10.27
CA GLY A 16 -32.67 31.92 9.45
C GLY A 16 -32.31 33.31 9.96
N SER A 17 -32.31 34.25 9.01
CA SER A 17 -32.48 35.67 9.28
C SER A 17 -33.70 36.15 8.49
N ALA A 18 -34.64 36.76 9.20
CA ALA A 18 -35.94 37.15 8.71
C ALA A 18 -35.84 38.41 7.82
N ALA A 19 -36.32 38.31 6.58
CA ALA A 19 -36.80 39.44 5.81
C ALA A 19 -37.90 38.96 4.85
N SER A 20 -39.08 39.55 5.03
CA SER A 20 -40.31 39.35 4.28
C SER A 20 -40.16 39.49 2.77
N GLY A 21 -40.59 38.46 2.03
CA GLY A 21 -40.74 38.48 0.59
C GLY A 21 -41.56 37.26 0.16
N ASP A 22 -42.78 37.53 -0.27
CA ASP A 22 -43.76 36.69 -0.96
C ASP A 22 -43.15 35.56 -1.84
N GLY A 23 -43.63 34.33 -1.69
CA GLY A 23 -43.28 33.18 -2.54
C GLY A 23 -42.83 31.94 -1.76
N ASP A 24 -43.78 31.26 -1.13
CA ASP A 24 -43.65 29.82 -0.88
C ASP A 24 -43.65 29.12 -2.23
N GLU A 25 -42.50 29.06 -2.90
CA GLU A 25 -42.29 28.08 -3.98
C GLU A 25 -41.98 26.74 -3.31
N SER A 26 -42.99 26.14 -2.68
CA SER A 26 -43.04 24.68 -2.64
C SER A 26 -42.98 24.25 -4.10
N ARG A 27 -41.85 23.67 -4.50
CA ARG A 27 -41.78 22.98 -5.80
C ARG A 27 -42.60 21.71 -5.66
N ASP A 28 -43.93 21.87 -5.62
CA ASP A 28 -44.85 20.79 -5.95
C ASP A 28 -44.57 20.48 -7.42
N TYR A 29 -43.73 19.46 -7.63
CA TYR A 29 -43.55 18.85 -8.93
C TYR A 29 -44.93 18.44 -9.46
N ASP A 30 -45.14 18.54 -10.77
CA ASP A 30 -46.36 17.98 -11.35
C ASP A 30 -46.47 16.47 -11.06
N ALA A 31 -47.68 15.93 -11.13
CA ALA A 31 -47.95 14.54 -10.75
C ALA A 31 -47.14 13.52 -11.56
N GLU A 32 -46.76 13.84 -12.81
CA GLU A 32 -45.94 12.98 -13.65
C GLU A 32 -44.49 12.97 -13.16
N THR A 33 -43.94 14.14 -12.87
CA THR A 33 -42.60 14.30 -12.29
C THR A 33 -42.51 13.65 -10.90
N GLN A 34 -43.52 13.82 -10.04
CA GLN A 34 -43.54 13.17 -8.72
C GLN A 34 -43.55 11.64 -8.83
N LYS A 35 -44.37 11.10 -9.73
CA LYS A 35 -44.40 9.66 -10.02
C LYS A 35 -43.05 9.15 -10.53
N ALA A 36 -42.42 9.88 -11.44
CA ALA A 36 -41.10 9.52 -11.95
C ALA A 36 -40.02 9.53 -10.85
N LEU A 37 -40.08 10.48 -9.91
CA LEU A 37 -39.16 10.51 -8.76
C LEU A 37 -39.36 9.30 -7.83
N GLU A 38 -40.61 8.88 -7.59
CA GLU A 38 -40.92 7.66 -6.82
C GLU A 38 -40.40 6.39 -7.51
N GLU A 39 -40.58 6.30 -8.83
CA GLU A 39 -40.05 5.18 -9.64
C GLU A 39 -38.50 5.16 -9.64
N ILE A 40 -37.85 6.32 -9.69
CA ILE A 40 -36.39 6.46 -9.56
C ILE A 40 -35.93 6.02 -8.17
N ASP A 41 -36.61 6.44 -7.09
CA ASP A 41 -36.26 6.03 -5.73
C ASP A 41 -36.37 4.50 -5.56
N ALA A 42 -37.43 3.89 -6.09
CA ALA A 42 -37.57 2.44 -6.12
C ALA A 42 -36.41 1.76 -6.87
N CYS A 43 -36.03 2.26 -8.04
CA CYS A 43 -34.87 1.75 -8.78
C CYS A 43 -33.55 1.91 -8.01
N GLN A 44 -33.35 3.04 -7.33
CA GLN A 44 -32.16 3.27 -6.52
C GLN A 44 -32.07 2.30 -5.34
N ASN A 45 -33.18 2.00 -4.67
CA ASN A 45 -33.21 1.00 -3.61
C ASN A 45 -32.82 -0.39 -4.13
N GLU A 46 -33.21 -0.76 -5.36
CA GLU A 46 -32.78 -2.03 -5.98
C GLU A 46 -31.28 -2.04 -6.32
N ILE A 47 -30.75 -0.93 -6.82
CA ILE A 47 -29.31 -0.77 -7.10
C ILE A 47 -28.49 -0.86 -5.80
N ASP A 48 -28.93 -0.18 -4.73
CA ASP A 48 -28.25 -0.22 -3.44
C ASP A 48 -28.26 -1.63 -2.85
N ALA A 49 -29.36 -2.38 -2.99
CA ALA A 49 -29.43 -3.78 -2.59
C ALA A 49 -28.47 -4.68 -3.39
N LEU A 50 -28.24 -4.40 -4.68
CA LEU A 50 -27.23 -5.10 -5.48
C LEU A 50 -25.80 -4.76 -5.04
N ASN A 51 -25.53 -3.48 -4.75
CA ASN A 51 -24.23 -3.01 -4.26
C ASN A 51 -23.88 -3.63 -2.89
N GLU A 52 -24.88 -3.80 -2.01
CA GLU A 52 -24.71 -4.46 -0.73
C GLU A 52 -24.31 -5.93 -0.92
N LYS A 53 -25.01 -6.67 -1.78
CA LYS A 53 -24.67 -8.07 -2.11
C LYS A 53 -23.26 -8.20 -2.70
N ALA A 54 -22.90 -7.33 -3.65
CA ALA A 54 -21.56 -7.32 -4.22
C ALA A 54 -20.48 -7.06 -3.15
N SER A 55 -20.73 -6.12 -2.24
CA SER A 55 -19.84 -5.82 -1.12
C SER A 55 -19.66 -7.01 -0.17
N GLU A 56 -20.73 -7.76 0.11
CA GLU A 56 -20.64 -8.99 0.91
C GLU A 56 -19.86 -10.11 0.22
N GLU A 57 -20.03 -10.28 -1.09
CA GLU A 57 -19.29 -11.28 -1.86
C GLU A 57 -17.79 -10.97 -1.91
N ILE A 58 -17.44 -9.71 -2.17
CA ILE A 58 -16.05 -9.23 -2.11
C ILE A 58 -15.46 -9.48 -0.72
N LEU A 59 -16.21 -9.18 0.35
CA LEU A 59 -15.76 -9.42 1.72
C LEU A 59 -15.49 -10.91 1.99
N LYS A 60 -16.36 -11.81 1.54
CA LYS A 60 -16.17 -13.27 1.68
C LYS A 60 -14.93 -13.76 0.92
N VAL A 61 -14.70 -13.24 -0.28
CA VAL A 61 -13.50 -13.55 -1.07
C VAL A 61 -12.24 -13.07 -0.36
N GLU A 62 -12.23 -11.84 0.13
CA GLU A 62 -11.06 -11.27 0.82
C GLU A 62 -10.76 -12.02 2.12
N GLN A 63 -11.77 -12.35 2.93
CA GLN A 63 -11.62 -13.18 4.13
C GLN A 63 -11.02 -14.56 3.82
N LYS A 64 -11.46 -15.20 2.72
CA LYS A 64 -10.90 -16.48 2.26
C LYS A 64 -9.42 -16.33 1.93
N TYR A 65 -9.05 -15.34 1.11
CA TYR A 65 -7.67 -15.16 0.67
C TYR A 65 -6.75 -14.61 1.77
N ASN A 66 -7.26 -13.86 2.74
CA ASN A 66 -6.51 -13.49 3.94
C ASN A 66 -6.07 -14.71 4.75
N LYS A 67 -6.98 -15.67 4.96
CA LYS A 67 -6.67 -16.94 5.62
C LYS A 67 -5.65 -17.77 4.84
N LEU A 68 -5.76 -17.79 3.51
CA LEU A 68 -4.83 -18.52 2.64
C LEU A 68 -3.45 -17.85 2.57
N ARG A 69 -3.36 -16.51 2.57
CA ARG A 69 -2.09 -15.75 2.53
C ARG A 69 -1.34 -15.80 3.87
N LYS A 70 -2.05 -15.83 5.00
CA LYS A 70 -1.47 -15.81 6.35
C LYS A 70 -0.28 -16.78 6.55
N PRO A 71 -0.37 -18.09 6.26
CA PRO A 71 0.77 -19.00 6.46
C PRO A 71 1.98 -18.64 5.59
N PHE A 72 1.78 -18.03 4.42
CA PHE A 72 2.88 -17.57 3.57
C PHE A 72 3.53 -16.29 4.11
N PHE A 73 2.75 -15.36 4.66
CA PHE A 73 3.29 -14.19 5.36
C PHE A 73 4.06 -14.58 6.63
N GLU A 74 3.57 -15.54 7.41
CA GLU A 74 4.28 -16.08 8.56
C GLU A 74 5.60 -16.75 8.15
N LYS A 75 5.57 -17.60 7.11
CA LYS A 75 6.77 -18.19 6.53
C LYS A 75 7.77 -17.13 6.04
N ARG A 76 7.28 -16.07 5.38
CA ARG A 76 8.12 -14.95 4.93
C ARG A 76 8.76 -14.23 6.10
N ASN A 77 8.01 -13.95 7.17
CA ASN A 77 8.54 -13.34 8.39
C ASN A 77 9.66 -14.18 9.01
N ASP A 78 9.52 -15.51 9.06
CA ASP A 78 10.57 -16.40 9.58
C ASP A 78 11.82 -16.48 8.69
N LEU A 79 11.68 -16.25 7.39
CA LEU A 79 12.82 -16.13 6.48
C LEU A 79 13.51 -14.77 6.63
N ILE A 80 12.74 -13.68 6.71
CA ILE A 80 13.26 -12.31 6.88
C ILE A 80 14.08 -12.18 8.17
N LYS A 81 13.67 -12.82 9.27
CA LYS A 81 14.43 -12.83 10.54
C LYS A 81 15.89 -13.32 10.40
N LYS A 82 16.22 -14.05 9.33
CA LYS A 82 17.58 -14.57 9.07
C LYS A 82 18.45 -13.58 8.29
N ILE A 83 17.87 -12.48 7.83
CA ILE A 83 18.53 -11.45 7.02
C ILE A 83 18.64 -10.20 7.90
N PRO A 84 19.84 -9.87 8.41
CA PRO A 84 20.06 -8.65 9.17
C PRO A 84 19.65 -7.41 8.34
N ASN A 85 19.15 -6.38 9.01
CA ASN A 85 18.81 -5.09 8.42
C ASN A 85 17.75 -5.12 7.30
N PHE A 86 17.04 -6.23 7.08
CA PHE A 86 16.11 -6.36 5.96
C PHE A 86 15.09 -5.21 5.87
N TRP A 87 14.42 -4.89 6.98
CA TRP A 87 13.37 -3.87 6.97
C TRP A 87 13.91 -2.45 6.83
N VAL A 88 15.02 -2.11 7.48
CA VAL A 88 15.62 -0.77 7.34
C VAL A 88 16.12 -0.56 5.90
N THR A 89 16.80 -1.55 5.30
CA THR A 89 17.22 -1.48 3.90
C THR A 89 16.02 -1.32 2.97
N ALA A 90 14.95 -2.11 3.17
CA ALA A 90 13.73 -1.97 2.37
C ALA A 90 13.06 -0.59 2.54
N PHE A 91 13.06 -0.02 3.75
CA PHE A 91 12.47 1.30 4.02
C PHE A 91 13.28 2.44 3.41
N VAL A 92 14.61 2.39 3.51
CA VAL A 92 15.52 3.39 2.92
C VAL A 92 15.44 3.36 1.39
N ASN A 93 15.27 2.19 0.79
CA ASN A 93 15.13 2.04 -0.66
C ASN A 93 13.73 2.39 -1.18
N HIS A 94 12.74 2.60 -0.30
CA HIS A 94 11.38 2.97 -0.70
C HIS A 94 11.20 4.48 -0.81
N PRO A 95 10.90 5.06 -2.00
CA PRO A 95 10.93 6.50 -2.23
C PRO A 95 10.09 7.35 -1.26
N GLN A 96 8.89 6.89 -0.90
CA GLN A 96 8.01 7.64 0.00
C GLN A 96 8.34 7.43 1.49
N ILE A 97 8.92 6.29 1.87
CA ILE A 97 9.23 6.01 3.28
C ILE A 97 10.55 6.69 3.62
N SER A 98 11.57 6.61 2.76
CA SER A 98 12.86 7.28 2.97
C SER A 98 12.73 8.79 3.09
N ALA A 99 11.76 9.40 2.39
CA ALA A 99 11.48 10.83 2.49
C ALA A 99 11.03 11.30 3.88
N ILE A 100 10.56 10.39 4.75
CA ILE A 100 10.13 10.69 6.12
C ILE A 100 11.10 10.17 7.19
N LEU A 101 12.23 9.58 6.79
CA LEU A 101 13.25 9.11 7.72
C LEU A 101 14.32 10.18 7.89
N ASP A 102 14.64 10.51 9.14
CA ASP A 102 15.88 11.20 9.47
C ASP A 102 16.97 10.22 9.91
N GLU A 103 18.22 10.68 9.91
CA GLU A 103 19.40 9.85 10.21
C GLU A 103 19.29 9.12 11.56
N GLU A 104 18.76 9.77 12.61
CA GLU A 104 18.62 9.12 13.92
C GLU A 104 17.46 8.10 13.92
N GLU A 105 16.41 8.35 13.13
CA GLU A 105 15.30 7.42 12.95
C GLU A 105 15.73 6.18 12.16
N GLU A 106 16.52 6.35 11.09
CA GLU A 106 17.12 5.23 10.35
C GLU A 106 17.98 4.35 11.27
N GLU A 107 18.83 4.96 12.09
CA GLU A 107 19.65 4.25 13.07
C GLU A 107 18.79 3.43 14.06
N SER A 108 17.65 3.97 14.47
CA SER A 108 16.71 3.24 15.32
C SER A 108 16.02 2.06 14.61
N LEU A 109 15.84 2.16 13.29
CA LEU A 109 15.22 1.12 12.47
C LEU A 109 16.15 -0.07 12.21
N HIS A 110 17.46 0.04 12.46
CA HIS A 110 18.34 -1.14 12.51
C HIS A 110 17.88 -2.18 13.54
N PHE A 111 17.13 -1.76 14.57
CA PHE A 111 16.57 -2.64 15.58
C PHE A 111 15.19 -3.20 15.20
N LEU A 112 14.62 -2.84 14.03
CA LEU A 112 13.34 -3.35 13.54
C LEU A 112 13.50 -4.81 13.05
N SER A 113 13.10 -5.76 13.88
CA SER A 113 13.28 -7.19 13.60
C SER A 113 12.10 -7.82 12.86
N LYS A 114 10.89 -7.24 12.96
CA LYS A 114 9.71 -7.72 12.23
C LYS A 114 8.74 -6.58 11.94
N LEU A 115 8.18 -6.58 10.73
CA LEU A 115 6.99 -5.82 10.37
C LEU A 115 5.81 -6.79 10.21
N GLU A 116 4.61 -6.36 10.59
CA GLU A 116 3.40 -7.13 10.37
C GLU A 116 2.21 -6.20 10.12
N VAL A 117 1.51 -6.44 9.01
CA VAL A 117 0.25 -5.76 8.71
C VAL A 117 -0.87 -6.77 8.88
N GLU A 118 -1.81 -6.45 9.78
CA GLU A 118 -2.98 -7.26 10.08
C GLU A 118 -4.26 -6.49 9.77
N GLU A 119 -5.08 -7.06 8.91
CA GLU A 119 -6.47 -6.62 8.73
C GLU A 119 -7.35 -7.25 9.81
N PHE A 120 -8.37 -6.53 10.29
CA PHE A 120 -9.33 -7.09 11.23
C PHE A 120 -10.25 -8.12 10.54
N GLU A 121 -10.87 -9.02 11.31
CA GLU A 121 -11.76 -10.06 10.75
C GLU A 121 -12.92 -9.48 9.96
N ASP A 122 -13.45 -8.36 10.45
CA ASP A 122 -14.26 -7.45 9.66
C ASP A 122 -13.33 -6.43 8.99
N ILE A 123 -13.06 -6.62 7.70
CA ILE A 123 -12.17 -5.76 6.91
C ILE A 123 -12.68 -4.32 6.88
N LYS A 124 -13.99 -4.11 7.06
CA LYS A 124 -14.57 -2.76 7.17
C LYS A 124 -14.17 -2.06 8.47
N SER A 125 -13.79 -2.81 9.49
CA SER A 125 -13.37 -2.27 10.79
C SER A 125 -11.95 -1.70 10.77
N GLY A 126 -11.14 -1.97 9.73
CA GLY A 126 -9.81 -1.38 9.52
C GLY A 126 -8.63 -2.37 9.60
N TYR A 127 -7.46 -1.85 9.95
CA TYR A 127 -6.20 -2.63 9.99
C TYR A 127 -5.21 -2.04 11.00
N ARG A 128 -4.16 -2.80 11.30
CA ARG A 128 -3.03 -2.35 12.13
C ARG A 128 -1.69 -2.75 11.56
N ILE A 129 -0.72 -1.87 11.72
CA ILE A 129 0.68 -2.04 11.34
C ILE A 129 1.48 -2.17 12.64
N LYS A 130 2.21 -3.27 12.78
CA LYS A 130 3.02 -3.58 13.95
C LYS A 130 4.50 -3.60 13.57
N PHE A 131 5.28 -2.83 14.29
CA PHE A 131 6.73 -2.74 14.18
C PHE A 131 7.33 -3.35 15.43
N TYR A 132 8.01 -4.48 15.29
CA TYR A 132 8.64 -5.20 16.38
C TYR A 132 10.11 -4.82 16.44
N PHE A 133 10.56 -4.36 17.59
CA PHE A 133 11.92 -3.94 17.82
C PHE A 133 12.62 -4.87 18.80
N ASP A 134 13.87 -5.16 18.50
CA ASP A 134 14.78 -5.74 19.48
C ASP A 134 15.17 -4.69 20.54
N GLU A 135 15.84 -5.12 21.62
CA GLU A 135 16.32 -4.20 22.64
C GLU A 135 17.24 -3.14 22.01
N ASN A 136 16.88 -1.87 22.19
CA ASN A 136 17.51 -0.75 21.49
C ASN A 136 17.73 0.44 22.45
N PRO A 137 18.62 1.40 22.12
CA PRO A 137 18.93 2.51 23.00
C PRO A 137 17.88 3.63 23.01
N TYR A 138 16.85 3.59 22.15
CA TYR A 138 15.94 4.72 21.92
C TYR A 138 14.69 4.67 22.81
N PHE A 139 14.05 3.52 22.93
CA PHE A 139 12.79 3.36 23.65
C PHE A 139 12.66 1.98 24.30
N GLU A 140 11.69 1.82 25.20
CA GLU A 140 11.43 0.57 25.94
C GLU A 140 10.39 -0.34 25.26
N ASN A 141 9.72 0.12 24.20
CA ASN A 141 8.69 -0.65 23.52
C ASN A 141 9.29 -1.81 22.71
N ASP A 142 8.85 -3.04 22.96
CA ASP A 142 9.14 -4.18 22.07
C ASP A 142 8.33 -4.10 20.78
N VAL A 143 7.16 -3.47 20.83
CA VAL A 143 6.25 -3.32 19.67
C VAL A 143 5.66 -1.92 19.65
N LEU A 144 5.76 -1.26 18.49
CA LEU A 144 5.01 -0.07 18.16
C LEU A 144 3.89 -0.44 17.20
N ILE A 145 2.66 -0.09 17.55
CA ILE A 145 1.48 -0.37 16.72
C ILE A 145 0.88 0.95 16.28
N LYS A 146 0.58 1.09 14.99
CA LYS A 146 -0.33 2.11 14.47
C LYS A 146 -1.52 1.44 13.81
N GLU A 147 -2.71 1.80 14.22
CA GLU A 147 -3.96 1.14 13.83
C GLU A 147 -4.99 2.15 13.35
N PHE A 148 -5.76 1.73 12.37
CA PHE A 148 -6.77 2.50 11.67
C PHE A 148 -8.09 1.77 11.83
N HIS A 149 -9.11 2.51 12.22
CA HIS A 149 -10.45 1.97 12.48
C HIS A 149 -11.51 2.79 11.79
N LEU A 150 -12.58 2.13 11.36
CA LEU A 150 -13.82 2.80 11.03
C LEU A 150 -14.69 2.84 12.28
N GLY A 151 -14.87 4.03 12.87
CA GLY A 151 -15.67 4.18 14.08
C GLY A 151 -17.15 3.82 13.87
N SER A 152 -17.92 3.66 14.95
CA SER A 152 -19.36 3.33 14.86
C SER A 152 -20.21 4.40 14.16
N SER A 153 -19.70 5.63 14.03
CA SER A 153 -20.31 6.70 13.23
C SER A 153 -19.99 6.62 11.73
N GLY A 154 -19.08 5.71 11.33
CA GLY A 154 -18.52 5.63 9.99
C GLY A 154 -17.31 6.54 9.77
N ASP A 155 -16.86 7.28 10.78
CA ASP A 155 -15.70 8.18 10.64
C ASP A 155 -14.38 7.40 10.84
N PRO A 156 -13.42 7.50 9.91
CA PRO A 156 -12.09 6.93 10.08
C PRO A 156 -11.33 7.57 11.24
N ALA A 157 -10.68 6.76 12.06
CA ALA A 157 -9.85 7.19 13.17
C ALA A 157 -8.56 6.37 13.22
N SER A 158 -7.46 6.98 13.68
CA SER A 158 -6.21 6.26 13.93
C SER A 158 -5.79 6.35 15.39
N GLN A 159 -5.08 5.32 15.84
CA GLN A 159 -4.48 5.25 17.17
C GLN A 159 -3.09 4.66 17.05
N SER A 160 -2.21 5.02 17.98
CA SER A 160 -0.85 4.53 18.02
C SER A 160 -0.44 4.15 19.43
N THR A 161 0.50 3.23 19.54
CA THR A 161 1.20 2.94 20.79
C THR A 161 2.00 4.17 21.23
N PRO A 162 1.80 4.70 22.45
CA PRO A 162 2.66 5.74 22.98
C PRO A 162 4.11 5.24 23.11
N ILE A 163 5.05 5.96 22.51
CA ILE A 163 6.47 5.61 22.56
C ILE A 163 7.04 5.98 23.93
N LYS A 164 7.63 4.99 24.61
CA LYS A 164 8.29 5.11 25.90
C LYS A 164 9.78 5.39 25.66
N TRP A 165 10.06 6.62 25.28
CA TRP A 165 11.43 7.08 25.04
C TRP A 165 12.32 6.89 26.27
N LYS A 166 13.54 6.41 26.05
CA LYS A 166 14.61 6.42 27.05
C LYS A 166 15.10 7.87 27.25
N GLU A 167 15.85 8.08 28.32
CA GLU A 167 16.36 9.40 28.70
C GLU A 167 17.12 10.06 27.53
N ASP A 168 16.74 11.30 27.18
CA ASP A 168 17.29 12.10 26.08
C ASP A 168 17.19 11.53 24.64
N MET A 169 16.41 10.45 24.46
CA MET A 169 16.25 9.75 23.18
C MET A 169 14.92 10.03 22.48
N ASP A 170 14.15 11.02 22.93
CA ASP A 170 12.89 11.42 22.28
C ASP A 170 13.15 12.11 20.93
N LEU A 171 13.17 11.31 19.86
CA LEU A 171 13.46 11.76 18.50
C LEU A 171 12.43 12.79 18.00
N THR A 172 11.16 12.69 18.43
CA THR A 172 10.11 13.66 18.07
C THR A 172 10.39 15.06 18.63
N LYS A 173 10.91 15.14 19.87
CA LYS A 173 11.30 16.41 20.50
C LYS A 173 12.57 16.97 19.88
N ARG A 174 13.58 16.13 19.63
CA ARG A 174 14.84 16.52 18.99
C ARG A 174 14.57 17.11 17.60
N HIS A 175 13.73 16.47 16.81
CA HIS A 175 13.31 16.98 15.50
C HIS A 175 12.64 18.37 15.62
N LYS A 176 11.68 18.55 16.56
CA LYS A 176 11.03 19.85 16.80
C LYS A 176 12.03 20.93 17.22
N GLN A 177 13.02 20.59 18.05
CA GLN A 177 14.08 21.51 18.45
C GLN A 177 14.93 21.95 17.25
N ARG A 178 15.39 21.01 16.41
CA ARG A 178 16.10 21.30 15.15
C ARG A 178 15.28 22.23 14.25
N GLN A 179 13.98 21.94 14.11
CA GLN A 179 13.06 22.73 13.28
C GLN A 179 12.94 24.18 13.80
N SER A 180 12.80 24.36 15.12
CA SER A 180 12.69 25.70 15.74
C SER A 180 13.95 26.55 15.56
N GLN A 181 15.14 25.93 15.64
CA GLN A 181 16.42 26.61 15.42
C GLN A 181 16.57 27.07 13.97
N MET A 182 16.14 26.25 13.00
CA MET A 182 16.15 26.62 11.57
C MET A 182 15.16 27.74 11.22
N LYS A 183 13.96 27.76 11.83
CA LYS A 183 12.96 28.83 11.61
C LYS A 183 13.45 30.22 12.03
N SER A 184 14.39 30.30 12.98
CA SER A 184 15.04 31.56 13.38
C SER A 184 16.05 32.07 12.34
N SER A 185 16.49 31.24 11.39
CA SER A 185 17.61 31.52 10.48
C SER A 185 17.21 31.77 9.01
N ARG A 186 16.05 31.33 8.53
CA ARG A 186 15.64 31.49 7.10
C ARG A 186 14.24 32.10 6.91
N LYS A 187 14.14 33.09 6.02
CA LYS A 187 12.90 33.83 5.63
C LYS A 187 11.88 33.02 4.81
N ARG A 188 12.11 31.75 4.54
CA ARG A 188 11.14 30.84 3.91
C ARG A 188 11.25 29.51 4.63
N ALA A 189 10.39 29.28 5.61
CA ALA A 189 10.24 27.97 6.20
C ALA A 189 9.56 27.09 5.16
N HIS A 190 10.33 26.29 4.43
CA HIS A 190 9.77 25.09 3.83
C HIS A 190 9.27 24.23 4.99
N GLU A 191 8.00 23.84 4.99
CA GLU A 191 7.50 22.87 5.97
C GLU A 191 8.34 21.61 5.81
N GLN A 192 9.17 21.33 6.82
CA GLN A 192 9.93 20.08 6.87
C GLN A 192 8.90 18.95 6.92
N PRO A 193 9.09 17.88 6.11
CA PRO A 193 8.17 16.76 6.07
C PRO A 193 8.00 16.12 7.45
N ARG A 194 6.84 15.51 7.66
CA ARG A 194 6.54 14.68 8.83
C ARG A 194 7.59 13.57 8.92
N THR A 195 8.14 13.33 10.11
CA THR A 195 9.10 12.23 10.33
C THR A 195 8.41 10.94 10.74
N PHE A 196 9.14 9.81 10.70
CA PHE A 196 8.59 8.49 11.00
C PHE A 196 8.04 8.37 12.41
N PHE A 197 8.73 8.84 13.45
CA PHE A 197 8.15 8.77 14.81
C PHE A 197 7.11 9.86 15.07
N ASN A 198 7.19 11.01 14.37
CA ASN A 198 6.09 11.98 14.40
C ASN A 198 4.82 11.37 13.78
N TRP A 199 4.94 10.44 12.83
CA TRP A 199 3.82 9.72 12.24
C TRP A 199 3.02 8.90 13.25
N PHE A 200 3.65 8.36 14.29
CA PHE A 200 2.93 7.72 15.41
C PHE A 200 2.11 8.69 16.26
N THR A 201 2.43 9.98 16.27
CA THR A 201 1.73 10.97 17.11
C THR A 201 0.64 11.76 16.39
N ASP A 202 0.61 11.67 15.06
CA ASP A 202 -0.33 12.41 14.24
C ASP A 202 -1.48 11.51 13.78
N HIS A 203 -2.68 11.95 14.14
CA HIS A 203 -3.97 11.29 13.94
C HIS A 203 -4.97 12.19 13.22
N GLY A 204 -4.51 13.27 12.59
CA GLY A 204 -5.37 14.33 12.06
C GLY A 204 -6.27 13.90 10.89
N ASP A 205 -5.77 13.06 10.00
CA ASP A 205 -6.53 12.52 8.87
C ASP A 205 -6.24 11.03 8.70
N ALA A 206 -7.06 10.21 9.36
CA ALA A 206 -6.97 8.75 9.26
C ALA A 206 -7.55 8.19 7.95
N SER A 207 -8.25 9.02 7.16
CA SER A 207 -8.91 8.61 5.92
C SER A 207 -8.00 8.67 4.69
N ALA A 208 -6.89 9.40 4.79
CA ALA A 208 -5.91 9.61 3.74
C ALA A 208 -4.47 9.60 4.30
N ASP A 209 -4.15 8.59 5.13
CA ASP A 209 -2.79 8.42 5.66
C ASP A 209 -1.92 7.70 4.63
N ASP A 210 -1.21 8.50 3.83
CA ASP A 210 -0.36 8.08 2.70
C ASP A 210 0.74 7.09 3.11
N ILE A 211 1.36 7.29 4.26
CA ILE A 211 2.41 6.39 4.77
C ILE A 211 1.82 5.03 5.15
N ALA A 212 0.64 5.01 5.78
CA ALA A 212 -0.01 3.75 6.13
C ALA A 212 -0.44 2.97 4.88
N GLU A 213 -0.98 3.66 3.88
CA GLU A 213 -1.34 3.08 2.58
C GLU A 213 -0.11 2.50 1.88
N VAL A 214 1.00 3.23 1.82
CA VAL A 214 2.26 2.75 1.26
C VAL A 214 2.74 1.48 1.98
N ILE A 215 2.72 1.47 3.31
CA ILE A 215 3.16 0.30 4.06
C ILE A 215 2.24 -0.90 3.82
N LYS A 216 0.92 -0.69 3.83
CA LYS A 216 -0.09 -1.74 3.70
C LYS A 216 -0.18 -2.31 2.28
N ASP A 217 -0.24 -1.46 1.27
CA ASP A 217 -0.64 -1.82 -0.09
C ASP A 217 0.56 -1.97 -1.05
N ASP A 218 1.75 -1.49 -0.68
CA ASP A 218 2.96 -1.59 -1.52
C ASP A 218 4.11 -2.35 -0.82
N MET A 219 4.60 -1.83 0.30
CA MET A 219 5.74 -2.42 1.03
C MET A 219 5.41 -3.81 1.57
N TRP A 220 4.26 -3.98 2.22
CA TRP A 220 3.91 -5.25 2.87
C TRP A 220 3.65 -6.39 1.89
N PRO A 221 2.99 -6.22 0.73
CA PRO A 221 2.81 -7.29 -0.23
C PRO A 221 4.14 -7.86 -0.75
N ASN A 222 5.11 -7.00 -1.09
CA ASN A 222 6.39 -7.45 -1.66
C ASN A 222 7.57 -6.56 -1.24
N PRO A 223 8.08 -6.68 0.00
CA PRO A 223 9.19 -5.85 0.47
C PRO A 223 10.54 -6.20 -0.20
N LEU A 224 10.63 -7.40 -0.80
CA LEU A 224 11.86 -7.88 -1.43
C LEU A 224 12.27 -7.02 -2.63
N GLN A 225 11.31 -6.42 -3.34
CA GLN A 225 11.60 -5.54 -4.47
C GLN A 225 12.42 -4.31 -4.06
N TYR A 226 12.22 -3.81 -2.83
CA TYR A 226 12.94 -2.67 -2.28
C TYR A 226 14.28 -3.10 -1.66
N PHE A 227 14.31 -4.28 -1.02
CA PHE A 227 15.54 -4.84 -0.49
C PHE A 227 16.59 -5.17 -1.57
N LEU A 228 16.15 -5.56 -2.78
CA LEU A 228 17.05 -5.95 -3.88
C LEU A 228 17.45 -4.80 -4.80
N VAL A 229 17.05 -3.56 -4.52
CA VAL A 229 17.51 -2.40 -5.28
C VAL A 229 19.03 -2.32 -5.10
N PRO A 230 19.83 -2.36 -6.19
CA PRO A 230 21.29 -2.24 -6.08
C PRO A 230 21.64 -0.91 -5.41
N ASP A 231 22.53 -0.95 -4.42
CA ASP A 231 23.14 0.24 -3.85
C ASP A 231 23.94 0.94 -4.97
N ILE A 232 23.33 1.88 -5.68
CA ILE A 232 24.01 2.65 -6.74
C ILE A 232 25.09 3.59 -6.16
N GLU A 233 25.27 3.65 -4.83
CA GLU A 233 26.23 4.57 -4.18
C GLU A 233 27.26 3.92 -3.24
N VAL A 234 27.72 2.69 -3.53
CA VAL A 234 28.96 2.18 -2.91
C VAL A 234 29.84 1.48 -3.95
N GLU A 235 30.18 2.19 -5.03
CA GLU A 235 31.31 1.80 -5.89
C GLU A 235 32.64 2.10 -5.14
N ASN A 236 33.07 1.11 -4.36
CA ASN A 236 34.45 0.68 -4.19
C ASN A 236 35.56 1.73 -4.33
N GLY A 237 35.80 2.49 -3.25
CA GLY A 237 37.11 3.06 -2.94
C GLY A 237 38.08 2.04 -2.35
N LEU A 238 38.12 0.81 -2.87
CA LEU A 238 39.12 -0.18 -2.50
C LEU A 238 40.18 -0.25 -3.59
N GLU A 239 41.29 0.41 -3.29
CA GLU A 239 42.59 0.29 -3.94
C GLU A 239 42.93 -1.17 -4.23
N GLY A 240 42.80 -1.58 -5.49
CA GLY A 240 43.42 -2.77 -6.04
C GLY A 240 44.76 -2.40 -6.65
N ASP A 241 45.75 -2.17 -5.78
CA ASP A 241 47.16 -2.14 -6.14
C ASP A 241 47.63 -3.59 -6.28
N GLU A 242 47.52 -4.17 -7.48
CA GLU A 242 48.29 -5.35 -7.86
C GLU A 242 48.89 -5.14 -9.26
N ASP A 243 50.20 -4.86 -9.24
CA ASP A 243 51.19 -4.95 -10.31
C ASP A 243 50.85 -6.00 -11.39
N GLU A 244 50.56 -5.55 -12.62
CA GLU A 244 50.80 -6.37 -13.82
C GLU A 244 52.03 -5.84 -14.55
N SER A 245 53.12 -6.59 -14.40
CA SER A 245 54.40 -6.37 -15.06
C SER A 245 54.49 -7.15 -16.38
N ASP A 246 55.00 -6.44 -17.39
CA ASP A 246 55.76 -6.84 -18.57
C ASP A 246 55.13 -7.60 -19.76
N GLU A 247 55.01 -6.81 -20.84
CA GLU A 247 55.73 -6.92 -22.14
C GLU A 247 55.34 -7.96 -23.21
N GLU A 248 54.87 -7.37 -24.34
CA GLU A 248 55.12 -7.60 -25.77
C GLU A 248 55.06 -9.02 -26.39
N GLU A 249 54.25 -9.19 -27.45
CA GLU A 249 54.65 -8.97 -28.86
C GLU A 249 53.68 -9.72 -29.81
N GLY A 250 53.29 -9.09 -30.94
CA GLY A 250 53.08 -9.84 -32.19
C GLY A 250 51.76 -9.67 -32.94
N GLY A 251 51.74 -8.70 -33.88
CA GLY A 251 51.41 -9.01 -35.28
C GLY A 251 49.95 -9.03 -35.76
N ASP A 252 49.54 -7.89 -36.34
CA ASP A 252 48.99 -7.73 -37.70
C ASP A 252 47.88 -8.69 -38.21
N ALA A 253 46.69 -8.13 -38.48
CA ALA A 253 46.17 -7.94 -39.84
C ALA A 253 44.65 -7.65 -39.84
N VAL A 254 44.29 -6.49 -40.39
CA VAL A 254 42.94 -6.14 -40.83
C VAL A 254 42.70 -6.81 -42.19
N VAL A 255 41.62 -7.58 -42.33
CA VAL A 255 41.02 -7.87 -43.64
C VAL A 255 39.50 -7.73 -43.53
N VAL A 256 38.94 -7.07 -44.55
CA VAL A 256 37.59 -6.52 -44.65
C VAL A 256 36.77 -7.34 -45.67
N VAL A 257 35.43 -7.34 -45.52
CA VAL A 257 34.33 -7.66 -46.48
C VAL A 257 34.27 -9.15 -46.94
N GLU A 258 33.15 -9.83 -47.13
CA GLU A 258 31.86 -9.43 -47.72
C GLU A 258 30.62 -10.14 -47.13
N GLU A 259 29.53 -9.38 -47.26
CA GLU A 259 28.11 -9.72 -47.29
C GLU A 259 27.79 -10.88 -48.25
N GLU A 260 26.73 -11.65 -47.96
CA GLU A 260 25.69 -12.11 -48.91
C GLU A 260 24.86 -13.23 -48.26
N GLY A 261 23.53 -13.16 -48.41
CA GLY A 261 22.67 -14.34 -48.30
C GLY A 261 21.33 -14.11 -47.61
N GLU A 262 20.43 -13.37 -48.25
CA GLU A 262 18.98 -13.53 -48.05
C GLU A 262 18.56 -14.97 -48.34
N GLY A 263 17.56 -15.45 -47.62
CA GLY A 263 16.96 -16.77 -47.78
C GLY A 263 15.70 -16.87 -46.92
N ASP A 264 14.69 -16.11 -47.34
CA ASP A 264 13.27 -16.34 -47.05
C ASP A 264 12.86 -17.71 -47.62
N ASP A 265 12.06 -18.47 -46.89
CA ASP A 265 10.93 -19.22 -47.45
C ASP A 265 10.18 -19.94 -46.32
N ASP A 266 8.90 -19.59 -46.26
CA ASP A 266 7.79 -20.26 -45.60
C ASP A 266 7.79 -21.78 -45.83
N ASP A 267 7.16 -22.53 -44.91
CA ASP A 267 6.12 -23.47 -45.32
C ASP A 267 5.23 -23.83 -44.12
N GLU A 268 3.96 -23.46 -44.27
CA GLU A 268 2.79 -24.00 -43.59
C GLU A 268 2.64 -25.50 -43.88
N ASP A 269 2.03 -26.24 -42.94
CA ASP A 269 1.28 -27.49 -43.16
C ASP A 269 1.01 -28.11 -41.76
N GLU A 270 -0.13 -28.69 -41.41
CA GLU A 270 -1.45 -28.79 -42.01
C GLU A 270 -2.36 -29.35 -40.89
N GLU A 271 -3.64 -29.07 -40.99
CA GLU A 271 -4.75 -29.57 -40.15
C GLU A 271 -4.88 -31.11 -40.18
N GLY A 272 -5.56 -31.68 -39.17
CA GLY A 272 -5.84 -33.12 -39.14
C GLY A 272 -6.78 -33.61 -38.04
N ASP A 273 -8.00 -33.08 -38.06
CA ASP A 273 -9.34 -33.70 -37.91
C ASP A 273 -9.65 -34.88 -36.94
N ASP A 274 -10.84 -34.73 -36.34
CA ASP A 274 -11.90 -35.72 -36.03
C ASP A 274 -11.66 -36.93 -35.10
N ASP A 275 -12.51 -37.04 -34.06
CA ASP A 275 -13.53 -38.11 -34.02
C ASP A 275 -14.50 -37.88 -32.83
N GLY A 276 -15.78 -37.75 -33.17
CA GLY A 276 -16.89 -37.71 -32.23
C GLY A 276 -17.29 -39.10 -31.73
N GLY A 277 -17.85 -39.14 -30.53
CA GLY A 277 -18.39 -40.38 -29.96
C GLY A 277 -19.51 -40.10 -28.96
N ASP A 278 -20.68 -39.77 -29.50
CA ASP A 278 -21.97 -39.82 -28.81
C ASP A 278 -22.42 -41.28 -28.70
N LEU A 279 -22.81 -41.71 -27.50
CA LEU A 279 -23.65 -42.91 -27.31
C LEU A 279 -24.56 -42.70 -26.10
N GLU A 280 -25.80 -42.32 -26.42
CA GLU A 280 -26.98 -42.56 -25.62
C GLU A 280 -27.16 -44.05 -25.28
N GLY A 281 -27.76 -44.33 -24.13
CA GLY A 281 -28.16 -45.67 -23.71
C GLY A 281 -29.17 -45.62 -22.58
N GLU A 282 -30.46 -45.59 -22.95
CA GLU A 282 -31.64 -45.67 -22.11
C GLU A 282 -31.77 -46.98 -21.28
N GLY A 283 -32.60 -46.90 -20.23
CA GLY A 283 -33.37 -48.00 -19.65
C GLY A 283 -32.89 -48.41 -18.25
N GLY A 284 -33.71 -48.50 -17.20
CA GLY A 284 -35.17 -48.47 -17.06
C GLY A 284 -35.52 -49.24 -15.77
N ASP A 285 -36.53 -48.73 -15.04
CA ASP A 285 -37.45 -49.37 -14.08
C ASP A 285 -36.99 -50.40 -13.02
N GLY A 286 -37.52 -50.24 -11.79
CA GLY A 286 -37.58 -51.31 -10.80
C GLY A 286 -37.93 -50.89 -9.36
N ASP A 287 -39.23 -50.82 -9.10
CA ASP A 287 -39.97 -50.90 -7.81
C ASP A 287 -39.31 -51.75 -6.69
N ASP A 288 -39.19 -51.19 -5.47
CA ASP A 288 -39.80 -51.64 -4.18
C ASP A 288 -39.46 -50.63 -3.05
#